data_AF-A0A6L3XPW2-F1
#
_entry.id   AF-A0A6L3XPW2-F1
#
_cell.length_a   1.000
_cell.length_b   1.000
_cell.length_c   1.000
_cell.angle_alpha   90.00
_cell.angle_beta   90.00
_cell.angle_gamma   90.00
#
_symmetry.space_group_name_H-M   'P 1'
#
loop_
_entity.id
_entity.type
_entity.pdbx_description
1 polymer ?
#
loop_
_entity_poly.entity_id
_entity_poly.type
_entity_poly.pdbx_seq_one_letter_code
_entity_poly.pdbx_strand_id
1 'polypeptide(L)'
;GYADDSCWSRGQAWGIYGFLLSYIYTGDETKIALSKRLANYFLNRLPEDYVCHWDLALVGTDALRDSSSAAIAVCGLLELVKHLPVTDPDRERYLEWAKGIMSSLTKHYLMGKEEKGNGLLKHSVYHLASNKGVDECASWGDYFYVEALVRFTQSWKLYW
;
A
#
# COMPACT_ATOMS: atom_id res chain seq x y z
N GLY A 1 -2.45 -3.97 15.91
CA GLY A 1 -2.70 -5.02 14.91
C GLY A 1 -3.65 -6.03 15.51
N TYR A 2 -3.65 -7.23 14.97
CA TYR A 2 -4.35 -8.40 15.52
C TYR A 2 -3.79 -8.83 16.89
N ALA A 3 -2.47 -8.83 17.05
CA ALA A 3 -1.76 -9.17 18.28
C ALA A 3 -0.49 -8.31 18.42
N ASP A 4 0.19 -8.42 19.56
CA ASP A 4 1.44 -7.67 19.81
C ASP A 4 2.59 -8.12 18.90
N ASP A 5 2.57 -9.39 18.47
CA ASP A 5 3.53 -10.02 17.56
C ASP A 5 3.02 -10.10 16.10
N SER A 6 1.87 -9.49 15.81
CA SER A 6 1.33 -9.39 14.45
C SER A 6 1.87 -8.16 13.71
N CYS A 7 1.49 -7.98 12.44
CA CYS A 7 1.95 -6.87 11.63
C CYS A 7 0.78 -6.16 10.96
N TRP A 8 0.29 -5.11 11.60
CA TRP A 8 -0.79 -4.28 11.05
C TRP A 8 -0.40 -3.72 9.68
N SER A 9 -1.17 -4.03 8.64
CA SER A 9 -0.76 -3.78 7.26
C SER A 9 -0.60 -2.29 6.95
N ARG A 10 -1.42 -1.43 7.56
CA ARG A 10 -1.31 0.02 7.37
C ARG A 10 -0.07 0.60 8.03
N GLY A 11 0.31 0.10 9.20
CA GLY A 11 1.56 0.47 9.86
C GLY A 11 2.76 0.12 8.99
N GLN A 12 2.73 -1.07 8.37
CA GLN A 12 3.75 -1.50 7.43
C GLN A 12 3.80 -0.62 6.18
N ALA A 13 2.64 -0.31 5.57
CA ALA A 13 2.54 0.55 4.41
C ALA A 13 3.05 1.97 4.68
N TRP A 14 2.74 2.53 5.85
CA TRP A 14 3.31 3.80 6.30
C TRP A 14 4.83 3.74 6.46
N GLY A 15 5.38 2.63 6.96
CA GLY A 15 6.82 2.44 7.04
C GLY A 15 7.48 2.43 5.67
N ILE A 16 6.90 1.73 4.69
CA ILE A 16 7.39 1.70 3.31
C ILE A 16 7.48 3.12 2.77
N TYR A 17 6.37 3.86 2.80
CA TYR A 17 6.33 5.15 2.13
C TYR A 17 7.00 6.26 2.95
N GLY A 18 6.80 6.29 4.28
CA GLY A 18 7.32 7.33 5.16
C GLY A 18 8.85 7.34 5.30
N PHE A 19 9.50 6.17 5.38
CA PHE A 19 10.97 6.14 5.39
C PHE A 19 11.55 6.57 4.05
N LEU A 20 10.87 6.26 2.94
CA LEU A 20 11.30 6.74 1.64
C LEU A 20 11.16 8.25 1.51
N LEU A 21 10.05 8.84 1.99
CA LEU A 21 9.93 10.30 2.06
C LEU A 21 11.07 10.90 2.91
N SER A 22 11.39 10.27 4.05
CA SER A 22 12.53 10.72 4.87
C SER A 22 13.85 10.67 4.11
N TYR A 23 14.11 9.61 3.32
CA TYR A 23 15.28 9.52 2.45
C TYR A 23 15.33 10.68 1.45
N ILE A 24 14.22 10.98 0.77
CA ILE A 24 14.14 12.06 -0.22
C ILE A 24 14.57 13.40 0.37
N TYR A 25 14.19 13.67 1.62
CA TYR A 25 14.53 14.93 2.30
C TYR A 25 15.92 14.97 2.92
N THR A 26 16.47 13.83 3.33
CA THR A 26 17.69 13.78 4.14
C THR A 26 18.90 13.23 3.40
N GLY A 27 18.70 12.45 2.34
CA GLY A 27 19.73 11.66 1.67
C GLY A 27 20.27 10.49 2.50
N ASP A 28 19.65 10.16 3.64
CA ASP A 28 20.10 9.07 4.52
C ASP A 28 19.76 7.70 3.91
N GLU A 29 20.76 7.08 3.27
CA GLU A 29 20.67 5.77 2.61
C GLU A 29 20.15 4.65 3.54
N THR A 30 20.26 4.79 4.86
CA THR A 30 19.68 3.81 5.79
C THR A 30 18.15 3.77 5.71
N LYS A 31 17.51 4.89 5.32
CA LYS A 31 16.05 5.01 5.21
C LYS A 31 15.50 4.33 3.96
N ILE A 32 16.14 4.50 2.80
CA ILE A 32 15.73 3.78 1.59
C ILE A 32 15.98 2.27 1.74
N ALA A 33 17.09 1.87 2.36
CA ALA A 33 17.34 0.47 2.69
C ALA A 33 16.27 -0.11 3.62
N LEU A 34 15.82 0.66 4.62
CA LEU A 34 14.73 0.24 5.50
C LEU A 34 13.39 0.15 4.77
N SER A 35 13.03 1.16 3.97
CA SER A 35 11.84 1.14 3.12
C SER A 35 11.81 -0.11 2.22
N LYS A 36 12.94 -0.43 1.59
CA LYS A 36 13.12 -1.64 0.77
C LYS A 36 12.87 -2.93 1.56
N ARG A 37 13.41 -3.05 2.77
CA ARG A 37 13.17 -4.21 3.66
C ARG A 37 11.70 -4.34 4.04
N LEU A 38 11.06 -3.22 4.36
CA LEU A 38 9.64 -3.19 4.71
C LEU A 38 8.75 -3.56 3.52
N ALA A 39 9.10 -3.11 2.32
CA ALA A 39 8.40 -3.47 1.08
C ALA A 39 8.49 -4.98 0.84
N ASN A 40 9.69 -5.57 0.92
CA ASN A 40 9.84 -7.02 0.78
C ASN A 40 9.03 -7.81 1.83
N TYR A 41 9.00 -7.34 3.09
CA TYR A 41 8.20 -7.98 4.13
C TYR A 41 6.69 -7.96 3.81
N PHE A 42 6.19 -6.82 3.32
CA PHE A 42 4.79 -6.63 2.94
C PHE A 42 4.41 -7.52 1.74
N LEU A 43 5.21 -7.49 0.68
CA LEU A 43 4.96 -8.25 -0.55
C LEU A 43 4.96 -9.77 -0.31
N ASN A 44 5.83 -10.27 0.57
CA ASN A 44 5.89 -11.69 0.92
C ASN A 44 4.67 -12.20 1.72
N ARG A 45 3.75 -11.31 2.11
CA ARG A 45 2.54 -11.63 2.90
C ARG A 45 1.27 -11.21 2.18
N LEU A 46 1.35 -10.96 0.88
CA LEU A 46 0.18 -10.70 0.08
C LEU A 46 -0.56 -12.01 -0.25
N PRO A 47 -1.90 -12.01 -0.23
CA PRO A 47 -2.70 -13.10 -0.77
C PRO A 47 -2.59 -13.16 -2.31
N GLU A 48 -3.26 -14.15 -2.90
CA GLU A 48 -3.31 -14.37 -4.36
C GLU A 48 -3.84 -13.16 -5.15
N ASP A 49 -4.81 -12.42 -4.60
CA ASP A 49 -5.37 -11.22 -5.25
C ASP A 49 -4.52 -9.96 -5.04
N TYR A 50 -3.36 -10.08 -4.40
CA TYR A 50 -2.41 -8.99 -4.14
C TYR A 50 -2.88 -7.87 -3.21
N VAL A 51 -4.07 -7.96 -2.59
CA VAL A 51 -4.54 -6.92 -1.65
C VAL A 51 -4.42 -7.42 -0.22
N CYS A 52 -3.56 -6.78 0.56
CA CYS A 52 -3.26 -7.23 1.93
C CYS A 52 -4.51 -7.34 2.80
N HIS A 53 -4.49 -8.31 3.72
CA HIS A 53 -5.37 -8.29 4.88
C HIS A 53 -5.09 -7.06 5.75
N TRP A 54 -6.03 -6.70 6.62
CA TRP A 54 -5.85 -5.62 7.59
C TRP A 54 -4.67 -5.86 8.56
N ASP A 55 -4.25 -7.13 8.72
CA ASP A 55 -3.01 -7.53 9.38
C ASP A 55 -2.29 -8.58 8.53
N LEU A 56 -1.00 -8.37 8.25
CA LEU A 56 -0.19 -9.21 7.37
C LEU A 56 0.10 -10.60 7.96
N ALA A 57 -0.07 -10.77 9.27
CA ALA A 57 0.04 -12.09 9.90
C ALA A 57 -1.11 -13.03 9.51
N LEU A 58 -2.21 -12.48 8.95
CA LEU A 58 -3.43 -13.23 8.62
C LEU A 58 -3.44 -13.74 7.17
N VAL A 59 -2.29 -13.74 6.48
CA VAL A 59 -2.16 -14.32 5.14
C VAL A 59 -2.58 -15.80 5.14
N GLY A 60 -3.39 -16.21 4.17
CA GLY A 60 -3.93 -17.57 4.08
C GLY A 60 -5.21 -17.81 4.91
N THR A 61 -5.80 -16.75 5.47
CA THR A 61 -7.10 -16.80 6.16
C THR A 61 -8.19 -16.07 5.35
N ASP A 62 -9.42 -16.09 5.85
CA ASP A 62 -10.58 -15.33 5.33
C ASP A 62 -10.72 -13.95 5.99
N ALA A 63 -9.68 -13.46 6.68
CA ALA A 63 -9.71 -12.18 7.37
C ALA A 63 -10.03 -11.01 6.43
N LEU A 64 -10.56 -9.93 6.99
CA LEU A 64 -10.87 -8.72 6.24
C LEU A 64 -9.64 -8.14 5.53
N ARG A 65 -9.90 -7.49 4.39
CA ARG A 65 -8.90 -6.78 3.59
C ARG A 65 -8.64 -5.38 4.15
N ASP A 66 -7.55 -4.77 3.73
CA ASP A 66 -7.36 -3.33 3.89
C ASP A 66 -6.82 -2.72 2.59
N SER A 67 -7.74 -2.33 1.71
CA SER A 67 -7.43 -1.71 0.41
C SER A 67 -6.66 -0.40 0.55
N SER A 68 -6.88 0.36 1.63
CA SER A 68 -6.15 1.60 1.90
C SER A 68 -4.65 1.35 2.10
N SER A 69 -4.29 0.25 2.77
CA SER A 69 -2.89 -0.15 2.98
C SER A 69 -2.22 -0.56 1.68
N ALA A 70 -2.92 -1.29 0.82
CA ALA A 70 -2.43 -1.65 -0.49
C ALA A 70 -2.19 -0.39 -1.36
N ALA A 71 -3.10 0.58 -1.34
CA ALA A 71 -2.94 1.84 -2.07
C ALA A 71 -1.71 2.65 -1.60
N ILE A 72 -1.51 2.78 -0.28
CA ILE A 72 -0.32 3.44 0.31
C ILE A 72 0.96 2.71 -0.13
N ALA A 73 0.95 1.37 -0.07
CA ALA A 73 2.11 0.57 -0.45
C ALA A 73 2.46 0.76 -1.94
N VAL A 74 1.48 0.85 -2.84
CA VAL A 74 1.71 1.14 -4.26
C VAL A 74 2.44 2.47 -4.45
N CYS A 75 2.02 3.54 -3.77
CA CYS A 75 2.73 4.82 -3.82
C CYS A 75 4.19 4.70 -3.38
N GLY A 76 4.44 3.99 -2.27
CA GLY A 76 5.78 3.72 -1.77
C GLY A 76 6.64 2.89 -2.72
N LEU A 77 6.08 1.85 -3.35
CA LEU A 77 6.77 1.02 -4.33
C LEU A 77 7.15 1.81 -5.59
N LEU A 78 6.22 2.61 -6.12
CA LEU A 78 6.49 3.44 -7.30
C LEU A 78 7.56 4.49 -7.03
N GLU A 79 7.55 5.07 -5.82
CA GLU A 79 8.59 6.01 -5.43
C GLU A 79 9.94 5.30 -5.18
N LEU A 80 9.96 4.10 -4.61
CA LEU A 80 11.18 3.28 -4.48
C LEU A 80 11.83 3.05 -5.84
N VAL A 81 11.04 2.70 -6.86
CA VAL A 81 11.53 2.46 -8.23
C VAL A 81 12.23 3.70 -8.83
N LYS A 82 11.83 4.92 -8.44
CA LYS A 82 12.49 6.15 -8.90
C LYS A 82 13.84 6.37 -8.24
N HIS A 83 13.97 6.01 -6.97
CA HIS A 83 15.14 6.31 -6.15
C HIS A 83 16.17 5.17 -6.08
N LEU A 84 15.78 3.94 -6.39
CA LEU A 84 16.72 2.83 -6.47
C LEU A 84 17.62 2.96 -7.71
N PRO A 85 18.89 2.52 -7.61
CA PRO A 85 19.77 2.42 -8.77
C PRO A 85 19.14 1.62 -9.90
N VAL A 86 19.43 1.99 -11.15
CA VAL A 86 18.93 1.27 -12.35
C VAL A 86 19.40 -0.19 -12.36
N THR A 87 20.53 -0.48 -11.71
CA THR A 87 21.11 -1.82 -11.55
C THR A 87 20.54 -2.60 -10.37
N ASP A 88 19.65 -2.02 -9.56
CA ASP A 88 19.05 -2.73 -8.43
C ASP A 88 18.14 -3.87 -8.94
N PRO A 89 18.40 -5.14 -8.56
CA PRO A 89 17.67 -6.28 -9.08
C PRO A 89 16.19 -6.31 -8.67
N ASP A 90 15.82 -5.61 -7.60
CA ASP A 90 14.44 -5.59 -7.11
C ASP A 90 13.60 -4.50 -7.78
N ARG A 91 14.22 -3.60 -8.56
CA ARG A 91 13.56 -2.44 -9.15
C ARG A 91 12.42 -2.84 -10.09
N GLU A 92 12.66 -3.77 -11.01
CA GLU A 92 11.62 -4.28 -11.92
C GLU A 92 10.54 -5.03 -11.14
N ARG A 93 10.95 -5.84 -10.15
CA ARG A 93 10.02 -6.59 -9.31
C ARG A 93 9.06 -5.67 -8.56
N TYR A 94 9.53 -4.56 -7.99
CA TYR A 94 8.67 -3.60 -7.31
C TYR A 94 7.66 -2.93 -8.25
N LEU A 95 8.08 -2.63 -9.48
CA LEU A 95 7.17 -2.08 -10.48
C LEU A 95 6.07 -3.08 -10.86
N GLU A 96 6.42 -4.35 -11.06
CA GLU A 96 5.43 -5.39 -11.39
C GLU A 96 4.46 -5.65 -10.24
N TRP A 97 4.95 -5.68 -8.99
CA TRP A 97 4.08 -5.75 -7.82
C TRP A 97 3.15 -4.54 -7.72
N ALA A 98 3.66 -3.32 -7.91
CA ALA A 98 2.85 -2.11 -7.88
C ALA A 98 1.72 -2.17 -8.94
N LYS A 99 2.04 -2.63 -10.17
CA LYS A 99 1.03 -2.83 -11.23
C LYS A 99 0.01 -3.91 -10.86
N GLY A 100 0.45 -5.03 -10.29
CA GLY A 100 -0.42 -6.13 -9.87
C GLY A 100 -1.42 -5.70 -8.80
N ILE A 101 -0.93 -5.07 -7.73
CA ILE A 101 -1.76 -4.52 -6.65
C ILE A 101 -2.74 -3.49 -7.22
N MET A 102 -2.26 -2.56 -8.06
CA MET A 102 -3.10 -1.53 -8.64
C MET A 102 -4.18 -2.10 -9.57
N SER A 103 -3.85 -3.12 -10.36
CA SER A 103 -4.82 -3.82 -11.22
C SER A 103 -5.92 -4.47 -10.38
N SER A 104 -5.54 -5.14 -9.28
CA SER A 104 -6.49 -5.76 -8.37
C SER A 104 -7.39 -4.73 -7.70
N LEU A 105 -6.81 -3.64 -7.16
CA LEU A 105 -7.58 -2.54 -6.58
C LEU A 105 -8.62 -2.00 -7.57
N THR A 106 -8.19 -1.71 -8.80
CA THR A 106 -9.06 -1.16 -9.85
C THR A 106 -10.20 -2.11 -10.24
N LYS A 107 -9.92 -3.42 -10.33
CA LYS A 107 -10.89 -4.42 -10.81
C LYS A 107 -11.86 -4.90 -9.75
N HIS A 108 -11.40 -5.03 -8.50
CA HIS A 108 -12.12 -5.76 -7.46
C HIS A 108 -12.50 -4.89 -6.26
N TYR A 109 -11.77 -3.80 -5.99
CA TYR A 109 -11.95 -2.98 -4.79
C TYR A 109 -12.48 -1.58 -5.09
N LEU A 110 -12.36 -1.10 -6.33
CA LEU A 110 -12.95 0.16 -6.76
C LEU A 110 -14.47 0.05 -6.74
N MET A 111 -15.12 1.05 -6.14
CA MET A 111 -16.57 1.18 -6.11
C MET A 111 -17.12 1.36 -7.53
N GLY A 112 -18.17 0.59 -7.85
CA GLY A 112 -18.86 0.74 -9.13
C GLY A 112 -19.58 2.09 -9.22
N LYS A 113 -19.74 2.64 -10.42
CA LYS A 113 -20.41 3.95 -10.63
C LYS A 113 -21.84 4.01 -10.08
N GLU A 114 -22.56 2.89 -10.17
CA GLU A 114 -23.94 2.75 -9.69
C GLU A 114 -24.03 2.14 -8.28
N GLU A 115 -22.88 1.80 -7.68
CA GLU A 115 -22.81 1.23 -6.34
C GLU A 115 -22.97 2.35 -5.31
N LYS A 116 -23.83 2.14 -4.30
CA LYS A 116 -24.03 3.13 -3.24
C LYS A 116 -22.83 3.11 -2.29
N GLY A 117 -22.22 4.28 -2.10
CA GLY A 117 -21.19 4.50 -1.08
C GLY A 117 -20.60 5.90 -1.17
N ASN A 118 -19.70 6.21 -0.24
CA ASN A 118 -19.19 7.57 -0.02
C ASN A 118 -17.68 7.71 -0.31
N GLY A 119 -17.09 6.78 -1.05
CA GLY A 119 -15.66 6.76 -1.35
C GLY A 119 -15.32 5.99 -2.63
N LEU A 120 -14.04 5.91 -2.95
CA LEU A 120 -13.54 5.24 -4.16
C LEU A 120 -13.19 3.78 -3.89
N LEU A 121 -12.38 3.50 -2.88
CA LEU A 121 -11.95 2.14 -2.53
C LEU A 121 -12.80 1.54 -1.41
N LYS A 122 -13.34 0.36 -1.68
CA LYS A 122 -14.05 -0.50 -0.72
C LYS A 122 -13.07 -1.31 0.13
N HIS A 123 -13.55 -1.90 1.22
CA HIS A 123 -12.80 -2.89 2.02
C HIS A 123 -11.53 -2.35 2.68
N SER A 124 -11.63 -1.18 3.33
CA SER A 124 -10.62 -0.68 4.26
C SER A 124 -11.01 -0.98 5.70
N VAL A 125 -10.01 -1.07 6.59
CA VAL A 125 -10.24 -1.31 8.03
C VAL A 125 -9.56 -0.22 8.85
N TYR A 126 -10.34 0.68 9.45
CA TYR A 126 -9.82 1.77 10.26
C TYR A 126 -9.32 1.28 11.63
N HIS A 127 -10.21 0.72 12.46
CA HIS A 127 -9.84 0.20 13.76
C HIS A 127 -10.71 -1.00 14.16
N LEU A 128 -10.23 -2.21 13.83
CA LEU A 128 -10.98 -3.46 14.04
C LEU A 128 -11.31 -3.70 15.52
N ALA A 129 -10.34 -3.52 16.42
CA ALA A 129 -10.52 -3.80 17.85
C ALA A 129 -11.59 -2.93 18.54
N SER A 130 -11.94 -1.77 17.97
CA SER A 130 -13.05 -0.94 18.47
C SER A 130 -14.24 -0.88 17.51
N ASN A 131 -14.28 -1.75 16.50
CA ASN A 131 -15.32 -1.80 15.49
C ASN A 131 -15.64 -0.45 14.82
N LYS A 132 -14.59 0.33 14.49
CA LYS A 132 -14.73 1.63 13.81
C LYS A 132 -14.23 1.52 12.38
N GLY A 133 -15.07 1.87 11.41
CA GLY A 133 -14.71 1.89 9.98
C GLY A 133 -14.18 0.54 9.50
N VAL A 134 -14.88 -0.55 9.82
CA VAL A 134 -14.49 -1.91 9.48
C VAL A 134 -15.20 -2.32 8.21
N ASP A 135 -14.43 -2.71 7.19
CA ASP A 135 -14.95 -3.06 5.86
C ASP A 135 -15.69 -1.89 5.17
N GLU A 136 -15.11 -0.70 5.29
CA GLU A 136 -15.70 0.56 4.83
C GLU A 136 -14.79 1.26 3.81
N CYS A 137 -15.27 2.33 3.21
CA CYS A 137 -14.39 3.27 2.49
C CYS A 137 -13.53 4.07 3.47
N ALA A 138 -12.35 4.46 3.02
CA ALA A 138 -11.44 5.30 3.80
C ALA A 138 -10.86 6.43 2.95
N SER A 139 -11.02 7.68 3.42
CA SER A 139 -10.58 8.86 2.67
C SER A 139 -9.09 8.87 2.36
N TRP A 140 -8.25 8.32 3.25
CA TRP A 140 -6.82 8.15 2.97
C TRP A 140 -6.58 7.09 1.89
N GLY A 141 -7.35 5.99 1.89
CA GLY A 141 -7.28 4.97 0.83
C GLY A 141 -7.60 5.57 -0.53
N ASP A 142 -8.66 6.38 -0.60
CA ASP A 142 -9.06 7.09 -1.82
C ASP A 142 -7.97 8.05 -2.31
N TYR A 143 -7.37 8.81 -1.39
CA TYR A 143 -6.28 9.72 -1.70
C TYR A 143 -5.08 8.97 -2.32
N PHE A 144 -4.56 7.93 -1.67
CA PHE A 144 -3.39 7.22 -2.17
C PHE A 144 -3.69 6.39 -3.43
N TYR A 145 -4.94 5.95 -3.61
CA TYR A 145 -5.36 5.33 -4.86
C TYR A 145 -5.25 6.31 -6.04
N VAL A 146 -5.74 7.54 -5.86
CA VAL A 146 -5.63 8.59 -6.90
C VAL A 146 -4.18 9.04 -7.07
N GLU A 147 -3.41 9.16 -5.98
CA GLU A 147 -1.97 9.44 -6.07
C GLU A 147 -1.23 8.37 -6.88
N ALA A 148 -1.53 7.08 -6.65
CA ALA A 148 -0.99 5.97 -7.42
C ALA A 148 -1.36 6.08 -8.91
N LEU A 149 -2.63 6.36 -9.24
CA LEU A 149 -3.05 6.61 -10.63
C LEU A 149 -2.26 7.75 -11.29
N VAL A 150 -2.07 8.85 -10.56
CA VAL A 150 -1.27 9.99 -11.03
C VAL A 150 0.18 9.57 -11.29
N ARG A 151 0.79 8.81 -10.39
CA ARG A 151 2.17 8.31 -10.54
C ARG A 151 2.36 7.37 -11.73
N PHE A 152 1.33 6.58 -12.07
CA PHE A 152 1.37 5.70 -13.24
C PHE A 152 1.20 6.44 -14.57
N THR A 153 0.47 7.55 -14.57
CA THR A 153 0.05 8.24 -15.79
C THR A 153 0.92 9.44 -16.15
N GLN A 154 1.65 10.01 -15.19
CA GLN A 154 2.44 11.21 -15.41
C GLN A 154 3.65 11.31 -14.47
N SER A 155 4.66 12.05 -14.91
CA SER A 155 5.78 12.47 -14.04
C SER A 155 5.28 13.50 -13.05
N TRP A 156 5.02 13.06 -11.82
CA TRP A 156 4.42 13.90 -10.78
C TRP A 156 5.47 14.42 -9.79
N LYS A 157 5.42 15.73 -9.52
CA LYS A 157 6.12 16.36 -8.40
C LYS A 157 5.30 16.15 -7.13
N LEU A 158 5.88 15.46 -6.15
CA LEU A 158 5.22 15.18 -4.87
C LEU A 158 4.72 16.46 -4.18
N TYR A 159 3.54 16.39 -3.56
CA TYR A 159 3.09 17.41 -2.61
C TYR A 159 3.77 17.28 -1.25
N TRP A 160 4.23 16.06 -0.96
CA TRP A 160 4.93 15.66 0.25
C TRP A 160 6.35 16.19 0.30
#